data_AF-A0AB35FY24-F1
#
_entry.id   AF-A0AB35FY24-F1
#
_cell.length_a   1.000
_cell.length_b   1.000
_cell.length_c   1.000
_cell.angle_alpha   90.00
_cell.angle_beta   90.00
_cell.angle_gamma   90.00
#
_symmetry.space_group_name_H-M   'P 1'
#
loop_
_entity.id
_entity.type
_entity.pdbx_description
1 polymer ?
#
loop_
_entity_poly.entity_id
_entity_poly.type
_entity_poly.pdbx_seq_one_letter_code
_entity_poly.pdbx_strand_id
1 'polypeptide(L)'
;MGQNSNKKQDTYIKAKSSKKQVTENLTDTFQEFAKKGHSVDEMYVTGDIKVNKNSELKPGIYDMEVTGGSGNIGAYRSQINAPFINYLGDSKGSSDNQGNSNSQGPSKIRLILFSDDVLKLRNISKVKFTAVSTFRTSNQLGQGEYVVGLDIPAGTYKLSTNVKFNPEFENLGWSVDILGKNEETKSQSYNSSTNDVVVKLNDGDIISTNNNYSGQTPGIKPDDEKLTFNKVK
;
A
#
# COMPACT_ATOMS: atom_id res chain seq x y z
N MET A 1 2.21 -38.70 23.23
CA MET A 1 0.99 -37.95 22.89
C MET A 1 1.40 -36.52 22.57
N GLY A 2 1.75 -36.24 21.31
CA GLY A 2 2.10 -34.89 20.85
C GLY A 2 0.96 -34.34 20.01
N GLN A 3 0.25 -33.34 20.52
CA GLN A 3 -0.79 -32.66 19.75
C GLN A 3 -0.12 -31.82 18.66
N ASN A 4 -0.31 -32.25 17.42
CA ASN A 4 0.06 -31.50 16.22
C ASN A 4 -0.93 -30.32 16.09
N SER A 5 -0.53 -29.14 16.56
CA SER A 5 -1.30 -27.92 16.37
C SER A 5 -1.19 -27.48 14.90
N ASN A 6 -2.15 -27.92 14.08
CA ASN A 6 -2.40 -27.37 12.75
C ASN A 6 -2.70 -25.87 12.85
N LYS A 7 -1.67 -25.02 12.75
CA LYS A 7 -1.86 -23.60 12.43
C LYS A 7 -2.35 -23.52 10.99
N LYS A 8 -3.66 -23.35 10.82
CA LYS A 8 -4.25 -22.93 9.54
C LYS A 8 -3.61 -21.61 9.15
N GLN A 9 -2.69 -21.63 8.20
CA GLN A 9 -2.33 -20.44 7.43
C GLN A 9 -3.55 -20.09 6.57
N ASP A 10 -4.11 -18.92 6.83
CA ASP A 10 -5.06 -18.29 5.92
C ASP A 10 -4.23 -17.67 4.81
N THR A 11 -4.45 -18.12 3.57
CA THR A 11 -3.88 -17.53 2.36
C THR A 11 -4.93 -16.63 1.71
N TYR A 12 -4.58 -15.36 1.56
CA TYR A 12 -5.20 -14.25 0.84
C TYR A 12 -6.73 -14.19 0.74
N ILE A 13 -7.40 -14.59 1.82
CA ILE A 13 -8.86 -14.77 1.94
C ILE A 13 -9.31 -16.13 1.40
N LYS A 14 -9.41 -17.11 2.31
CA LYS A 14 -10.08 -18.38 2.03
C LYS A 14 -11.57 -18.13 1.80
N ALA A 15 -11.98 -18.26 0.54
CA ALA A 15 -13.27 -18.81 0.19
C ALA A 15 -13.53 -20.03 1.08
N LYS A 16 -14.62 -20.02 1.86
CA LYS A 16 -15.04 -21.24 2.57
C LYS A 16 -15.45 -22.26 1.51
N SER A 17 -14.54 -23.18 1.19
CA SER A 17 -14.81 -24.37 0.39
C SER A 17 -15.87 -25.23 1.08
N SER A 18 -17.12 -25.07 0.66
CA SER A 18 -18.14 -26.12 0.71
C SER A 18 -19.28 -25.78 -0.25
N LYS A 19 -19.24 -26.41 -1.42
CA LYS A 19 -20.30 -26.56 -2.44
C LYS A 19 -20.77 -25.29 -3.19
N LYS A 20 -20.77 -25.42 -4.53
CA LYS A 20 -20.94 -24.42 -5.60
C LYS A 20 -19.73 -23.50 -5.82
N GLN A 21 -19.13 -23.66 -6.99
CA GLN A 21 -18.12 -22.80 -7.59
C GLN A 21 -18.79 -21.44 -7.91
N VAL A 22 -19.01 -20.63 -6.88
CA VAL A 22 -19.28 -19.21 -7.05
C VAL A 22 -17.92 -18.61 -7.41
N THR A 23 -17.81 -18.03 -8.59
CA THR A 23 -16.71 -17.13 -8.95
C THR A 23 -16.71 -16.01 -7.92
N GLU A 24 -15.98 -16.17 -6.81
CA GLU A 24 -15.86 -15.12 -5.80
C GLU A 24 -15.22 -13.90 -6.46
N ASN A 25 -16.03 -12.84 -6.57
CA ASN A 25 -15.60 -11.52 -6.98
C ASN A 25 -14.70 -10.96 -5.89
N LEU A 26 -13.39 -10.91 -6.15
CA LEU A 26 -12.41 -10.45 -5.18
C LEU A 26 -12.65 -9.00 -4.75
N THR A 27 -13.20 -8.17 -5.63
CA THR A 27 -13.60 -6.79 -5.33
C THR A 27 -14.65 -6.76 -4.22
N ASP A 28 -15.68 -7.60 -4.30
CA ASP A 28 -16.71 -7.72 -3.24
C ASP A 28 -16.08 -8.23 -1.93
N THR A 29 -15.17 -9.19 -2.03
CA THR A 29 -14.42 -9.73 -0.89
C THR A 29 -13.60 -8.64 -0.19
N PHE A 30 -12.89 -7.79 -0.94
CA PHE A 30 -12.15 -6.67 -0.37
C PHE A 30 -13.07 -5.59 0.20
N GLN A 31 -14.23 -5.36 -0.42
CA GLN A 31 -15.22 -4.43 0.10
C GLN A 31 -15.80 -4.90 1.45
N GLU A 32 -16.11 -6.19 1.60
CA GLU A 32 -16.50 -6.77 2.89
C GLU A 32 -15.34 -6.81 3.89
N PHE A 33 -14.11 -7.02 3.42
CA PHE A 33 -12.92 -6.98 4.26
C PHE A 33 -12.69 -5.59 4.86
N ALA A 34 -12.84 -4.54 4.06
CA ALA A 34 -12.66 -3.15 4.49
C ALA A 34 -13.59 -2.77 5.66
N LYS A 35 -14.82 -3.29 5.67
CA LYS A 35 -15.81 -3.10 6.75
C LYS A 35 -15.37 -3.65 8.12
N LYS A 36 -14.35 -4.52 8.17
CA LYS A 36 -13.79 -5.04 9.43
C LYS A 36 -12.87 -4.05 10.12
N GLY A 37 -12.35 -3.08 9.37
CA GLY A 37 -11.49 -2.04 9.91
C GLY A 37 -12.26 -1.12 10.85
N HIS A 38 -11.54 -0.58 11.84
CA HIS A 38 -12.07 0.48 12.68
C HIS A 38 -11.00 1.56 12.83
N SER A 39 -11.40 2.82 12.72
CA SER A 39 -10.45 3.93 12.85
C SER A 39 -9.84 3.95 14.24
N VAL A 40 -8.54 4.20 14.30
CA VAL A 40 -7.78 4.42 15.51
C VAL A 40 -7.33 5.88 15.47
N ASP A 41 -7.67 6.63 16.52
CA ASP A 41 -7.17 7.98 16.68
C ASP A 41 -5.64 7.99 16.83
N GLU A 42 -5.04 9.17 16.98
CA GLU A 42 -3.60 9.26 17.14
C GLU A 42 -3.11 8.37 18.32
N MET A 43 -2.19 7.46 18.02
CA MET A 43 -1.55 6.61 19.00
C MET A 43 -0.02 6.79 18.98
N TYR A 44 0.60 6.61 20.14
CA TYR A 44 2.06 6.60 20.25
C TYR A 44 2.62 5.24 19.82
N VAL A 45 3.68 5.28 19.01
CA VAL A 45 4.43 4.10 18.61
C VAL A 45 5.52 3.83 19.65
N THR A 46 5.28 2.85 20.52
CA THR A 46 6.26 2.42 21.52
C THR A 46 6.87 1.03 21.22
N GLY A 47 6.50 0.43 20.09
CA GLY A 47 6.97 -0.88 19.67
C GLY A 47 6.21 -1.39 18.44
N ASP A 48 6.34 -2.68 18.16
CA ASP A 48 5.64 -3.37 17.08
C ASP A 48 4.10 -3.32 17.30
N ILE A 49 3.34 -2.98 16.26
CA ILE A 49 1.88 -2.91 16.31
C ILE A 49 1.30 -4.19 15.70
N LYS A 50 0.58 -4.97 16.52
CA LYS A 50 -0.07 -6.22 16.07
C LYS A 50 -1.46 -5.93 15.50
N VAL A 51 -1.75 -6.52 14.35
CA VAL A 51 -3.05 -6.44 13.70
C VAL A 51 -3.87 -7.69 14.01
N ASN A 52 -4.91 -7.60 14.84
CA ASN A 52 -5.82 -8.72 15.09
C ASN A 52 -7.13 -8.24 15.70
N LYS A 53 -8.10 -9.14 15.85
CA LYS A 53 -9.44 -8.81 16.36
C LYS A 53 -9.46 -8.26 17.80
N ASN A 54 -8.42 -8.55 18.60
CA ASN A 54 -8.33 -8.22 20.02
C ASN A 54 -7.34 -7.06 20.29
N SER A 55 -6.63 -6.56 19.28
CA SER A 55 -5.73 -5.41 19.43
C SER A 55 -6.44 -4.11 19.06
N GLU A 56 -5.79 -3.01 19.40
CA GLU A 56 -6.26 -1.67 19.06
C GLU A 56 -6.32 -1.45 17.55
N LEU A 57 -5.48 -2.10 16.74
CA LEU A 57 -5.57 -2.05 15.28
C LEU A 57 -6.09 -3.38 14.73
N LYS A 58 -7.30 -3.37 14.14
CA LYS A 58 -7.93 -4.58 13.55
C LYS A 58 -7.55 -4.76 12.09
N PRO A 59 -7.77 -5.95 11.50
CA PRO A 59 -7.63 -6.15 10.07
C PRO A 59 -8.58 -5.24 9.28
N GLY A 60 -8.11 -4.70 8.16
CA GLY A 60 -8.89 -3.78 7.32
C GLY A 60 -8.04 -3.03 6.30
N ILE A 61 -8.66 -2.08 5.62
CA ILE A 61 -8.00 -1.16 4.69
C ILE A 61 -7.98 0.23 5.34
N TYR A 62 -6.82 0.86 5.38
CA TYR A 62 -6.60 2.09 6.15
C TYR A 62 -5.86 3.15 5.34
N ASP A 63 -6.35 4.38 5.43
CA ASP A 63 -5.49 5.55 5.22
C ASP A 63 -4.73 5.79 6.52
N MET A 64 -3.46 5.35 6.57
CA MET A 64 -2.57 5.64 7.69
C MET A 64 -1.97 7.04 7.51
N GLU A 65 -1.96 7.82 8.58
CA GLU A 65 -1.32 9.12 8.66
C GLU A 65 -0.19 9.07 9.69
N VAL A 66 1.01 9.42 9.28
CA VAL A 66 2.14 9.69 10.18
C VAL A 66 1.92 11.06 10.78
N THR A 67 1.77 11.16 12.10
CA THR A 67 1.52 12.44 12.78
C THR A 67 2.69 12.86 13.68
N GLY A 68 3.69 11.99 13.84
CA GLY A 68 4.93 12.33 14.54
C GLY A 68 6.12 11.50 14.10
N GLY A 69 7.25 12.17 13.87
CA GLY A 69 8.50 11.53 13.44
C GLY A 69 8.61 11.41 11.91
N SER A 70 9.66 10.71 11.48
CA SER A 70 9.99 10.46 10.07
C SER A 70 10.88 9.22 9.98
N GLY A 71 10.52 8.27 9.12
CA GLY A 71 11.29 7.05 8.97
C GLY A 71 10.57 5.96 8.19
N ASN A 72 10.85 4.72 8.55
CA ASN A 72 10.46 3.55 7.77
C ASN A 72 9.20 2.89 8.33
N ILE A 73 8.31 2.51 7.42
CA ILE A 73 7.08 1.75 7.67
C ILE A 73 7.27 0.38 7.02
N GLY A 74 7.44 -0.63 7.85
CA GLY A 74 7.56 -2.03 7.44
C GLY A 74 6.44 -2.89 8.02
N ALA A 75 6.33 -4.12 7.52
CA ALA A 75 5.46 -5.11 8.13
C ALA A 75 6.02 -6.53 7.98
N TYR A 76 5.82 -7.36 9.01
CA TYR A 76 5.80 -8.81 8.81
C TYR A 76 4.39 -9.21 8.42
N ARG A 77 4.26 -9.77 7.21
CA ARG A 77 2.99 -10.20 6.64
C ARG A 77 2.66 -11.61 7.12
N SER A 78 1.46 -11.83 7.65
CA SER A 78 0.96 -13.17 7.94
C SER A 78 0.62 -13.95 6.66
N GLN A 79 0.31 -13.19 5.61
CA GLN A 79 -0.06 -13.65 4.28
C GLN A 79 1.19 -13.78 3.40
N ILE A 80 1.54 -15.01 3.02
CA ILE A 80 2.77 -15.30 2.26
C ILE A 80 2.85 -14.53 0.94
N ASN A 81 1.71 -14.28 0.30
CA ASN A 81 1.65 -13.63 -1.00
C ASN A 81 1.33 -12.14 -0.94
N ALA A 82 1.18 -11.54 0.25
CA ALA A 82 0.91 -10.10 0.32
C ALA A 82 2.09 -9.28 -0.22
N PRO A 83 1.84 -8.09 -0.81
CA PRO A 83 2.92 -7.18 -1.12
C PRO A 83 3.75 -6.87 0.13
N PHE A 84 5.06 -6.72 -0.09
CA PHE A 84 5.96 -6.30 0.96
C PHE A 84 5.72 -4.83 1.29
N ILE A 85 5.53 -4.53 2.57
CA ILE A 85 5.41 -3.17 3.06
C ILE A 85 6.81 -2.70 3.45
N ASN A 86 7.31 -1.70 2.72
CA ASN A 86 8.56 -1.01 3.02
C ASN A 86 8.53 0.40 2.44
N TYR A 87 7.87 1.29 3.16
CA TYR A 87 7.63 2.66 2.77
C TYR A 87 8.45 3.61 3.62
N LEU A 88 8.71 4.80 3.09
CA LEU A 88 9.13 5.93 3.90
C LEU A 88 7.92 6.78 4.26
N GLY A 89 7.84 7.27 5.49
CA GLY A 89 6.76 8.15 5.94
C GLY A 89 7.29 9.28 6.80
N ASP A 90 6.66 10.45 6.69
CA ASP A 90 7.08 11.66 7.38
C ASP A 90 5.87 12.48 7.84
N SER A 91 5.84 12.85 9.12
CA SER A 91 4.75 13.66 9.69
C SER A 91 4.54 15.03 9.06
N LYS A 92 5.56 15.58 8.39
CA LYS A 92 5.44 16.86 7.68
C LYS A 92 4.87 16.71 6.28
N GLY A 93 5.02 15.53 5.67
CA GLY A 93 4.58 15.25 4.30
C GLY A 93 5.06 16.27 3.25
N SER A 94 6.12 17.03 3.53
CA SER A 94 6.55 18.22 2.78
C SER A 94 8.06 18.40 2.84
N SER A 95 8.68 18.64 1.68
CA SER A 95 10.01 19.25 1.60
C SER A 95 9.98 20.67 2.19
N ASP A 96 11.12 21.16 2.67
CA ASP A 96 11.25 22.59 2.93
C ASP A 96 11.29 23.36 1.58
N ASN A 97 10.93 24.65 1.61
CA ASN A 97 10.90 25.51 0.42
C ASN A 97 12.28 25.72 -0.24
N GLN A 98 13.34 25.05 0.23
CA GLN A 98 14.72 25.20 -0.22
C GLN A 98 15.23 23.97 -0.98
N GLY A 99 14.41 22.93 -1.17
CA GLY A 99 14.83 21.71 -1.86
C GLY A 99 15.88 20.90 -1.10
N ASN A 100 16.08 21.18 0.19
CA ASN A 100 16.93 20.38 1.07
C ASN A 100 16.03 19.32 1.75
N SER A 101 15.87 18.19 1.07
CA SER A 101 14.93 17.14 1.47
C SER A 101 15.42 16.37 2.69
N ASN A 102 15.14 16.90 3.88
CA ASN A 102 15.09 16.08 5.11
C ASN A 102 13.74 15.34 5.23
N SER A 103 12.75 15.64 4.37
CA SER A 103 11.49 14.91 4.32
C SER A 103 11.66 13.61 3.55
N GLN A 104 11.44 12.49 4.24
CA GLN A 104 11.79 11.17 3.70
C GLN A 104 10.62 10.47 3.01
N GLY A 105 9.38 10.95 3.12
CA GLY A 105 8.22 10.30 2.51
C GLY A 105 6.90 11.05 2.74
N PRO A 106 5.79 10.56 2.18
CA PRO A 106 4.45 11.12 2.43
C PRO A 106 4.02 10.93 3.89
N SER A 107 3.13 11.81 4.35
CA SER A 107 2.44 11.66 5.63
C SER A 107 1.31 10.64 5.54
N LYS A 108 0.69 10.47 4.37
CA LYS A 108 -0.47 9.58 4.17
C LYS A 108 -0.17 8.42 3.25
N ILE A 109 -0.41 7.20 3.73
CA ILE A 109 -0.15 5.96 2.99
C ILE A 109 -1.33 5.02 3.17
N ARG A 110 -1.86 4.51 2.05
CA ARG A 110 -2.89 3.46 2.05
C ARG A 110 -2.25 2.12 2.40
N LEU A 111 -2.81 1.40 3.37
CA LEU A 111 -2.36 0.07 3.79
C LEU A 111 -3.51 -0.93 3.79
N ILE A 112 -3.23 -2.16 3.38
CA ILE A 112 -4.13 -3.30 3.51
C ILE A 112 -3.53 -4.21 4.58
N LEU A 113 -4.16 -4.27 5.76
CA LEU A 113 -3.63 -4.95 6.94
C LEU A 113 -4.41 -6.21 7.25
N PHE A 114 -3.76 -7.37 7.18
CA PHE A 114 -4.38 -8.66 7.43
C PHE A 114 -4.30 -9.06 8.91
N SER A 115 -5.13 -10.03 9.32
CA SER A 115 -4.99 -10.63 10.65
C SER A 115 -3.60 -11.21 10.82
N ASP A 116 -3.03 -10.98 12.00
CA ASP A 116 -1.71 -11.43 12.44
C ASP A 116 -0.52 -10.75 11.73
N ASP A 117 -0.77 -9.69 10.95
CA ASP A 117 0.30 -8.80 10.52
C ASP A 117 0.93 -8.09 11.73
N VAL A 118 2.22 -7.78 11.61
CA VAL A 118 2.96 -6.99 12.60
C VAL A 118 3.59 -5.80 11.90
N LEU A 119 3.04 -4.61 12.13
CA LEU A 119 3.60 -3.35 11.64
C LEU A 119 4.82 -2.94 12.46
N LYS A 120 5.84 -2.46 11.74
CA LYS A 120 7.11 -2.00 12.27
C LYS A 120 7.37 -0.58 11.82
N LEU A 121 7.19 0.36 12.74
CA LEU A 121 7.37 1.78 12.46
C LEU A 121 8.67 2.23 13.14
N ARG A 122 9.71 2.49 12.34
CA ARG A 122 11.03 2.92 12.83
C ARG A 122 11.17 4.41 12.67
N ASN A 123 11.58 5.09 13.74
CA ASN A 123 11.71 6.57 13.81
C ASN A 123 10.40 7.35 13.57
N ILE A 124 9.26 6.66 13.62
CA ILE A 124 7.92 7.23 13.65
C ILE A 124 7.41 7.08 15.08
N SER A 125 7.01 8.19 15.69
CA SER A 125 6.59 8.24 17.08
C SER A 125 5.08 8.26 17.26
N LYS A 126 4.33 8.69 16.23
CA LYS A 126 2.86 8.77 16.27
C LYS A 126 2.24 8.48 14.92
N VAL A 127 1.12 7.79 14.95
CA VAL A 127 0.31 7.47 13.76
C VAL A 127 -1.17 7.54 14.08
N LYS A 128 -1.97 7.78 13.05
CA LYS A 128 -3.42 7.66 13.06
C LYS A 128 -3.85 6.71 11.94
N PHE A 129 -4.86 5.89 12.18
CA PHE A 129 -5.41 4.99 11.16
C PHE A 129 -6.86 5.34 10.89
N THR A 130 -7.18 5.78 9.67
CA THR A 130 -8.57 6.01 9.25
C THR A 130 -9.04 4.81 8.44
N ALA A 131 -10.03 4.06 8.95
CA ALA A 131 -10.57 2.91 8.24
C ALA A 131 -11.32 3.37 6.98
N VAL A 132 -11.00 2.73 5.85
CA VAL A 132 -11.65 2.97 4.57
C VAL A 132 -12.93 2.15 4.51
N SER A 133 -14.08 2.82 4.49
CA SER A 133 -15.39 2.18 4.31
C SER A 133 -16.06 2.56 3.00
N THR A 134 -15.62 3.66 2.39
CA THR A 134 -16.07 4.17 1.09
C THR A 134 -14.87 4.36 0.18
N PHE A 135 -14.94 3.83 -1.03
CA PHE A 135 -13.86 3.93 -2.00
C PHE A 135 -14.13 5.09 -2.97
N ARG A 136 -13.08 5.87 -3.23
CA ARG A 136 -13.09 6.87 -4.29
C ARG A 136 -12.12 6.41 -5.35
N THR A 137 -12.67 5.96 -6.46
CA THR A 137 -11.88 5.50 -7.59
C THR A 137 -11.08 6.65 -8.20
N SER A 138 -9.79 6.40 -8.48
CA SER A 138 -8.83 7.34 -9.03
C SER A 138 -7.94 6.64 -10.06
N ASN A 139 -7.43 7.38 -11.03
CA ASN A 139 -6.33 6.92 -11.90
C ASN A 139 -4.97 7.45 -11.45
N GLN A 140 -4.92 8.13 -10.30
CA GLN A 140 -3.70 8.66 -9.69
C GLN A 140 -3.55 8.08 -8.30
N LEU A 141 -2.44 7.39 -8.08
CA LEU A 141 -2.11 6.73 -6.81
C LEU A 141 -0.85 7.37 -6.22
N GLY A 142 -0.86 7.61 -4.90
CA GLY A 142 0.37 7.92 -4.15
C GLY A 142 1.01 6.63 -3.66
N GLN A 143 2.02 6.73 -2.79
CA GLN A 143 2.61 5.54 -2.15
C GLN A 143 1.57 4.76 -1.31
N GLY A 144 1.60 3.42 -1.39
CA GLY A 144 0.69 2.54 -0.63
C GLY A 144 0.20 1.33 -1.41
N GLU A 145 -0.75 0.61 -0.81
CA GLU A 145 -1.40 -0.60 -1.35
C GLU A 145 -2.86 -0.31 -1.76
N TYR A 146 -3.28 -0.68 -2.96
CA TYR A 146 -4.60 -0.33 -3.52
C TYR A 146 -5.28 -1.56 -4.11
N VAL A 147 -6.61 -1.58 -4.08
CA VAL A 147 -7.42 -2.68 -4.65
C VAL A 147 -8.00 -2.26 -6.01
N VAL A 148 -7.70 -3.02 -7.05
CA VAL A 148 -8.27 -2.82 -8.39
C VAL A 148 -9.75 -3.17 -8.39
N GLY A 149 -10.56 -2.33 -9.03
CA GLY A 149 -12.03 -2.36 -9.00
C GLY A 149 -12.63 -1.54 -7.86
N LEU A 150 -11.84 -1.14 -6.86
CA LEU A 150 -12.27 -0.26 -5.76
C LEU A 150 -11.55 1.10 -5.82
N ASP A 151 -10.23 1.10 -5.66
CA ASP A 151 -9.39 2.31 -5.63
C ASP A 151 -9.03 2.81 -7.04
N ILE A 152 -8.90 1.89 -8.01
CA ILE A 152 -8.58 2.18 -9.41
C ILE A 152 -9.36 1.21 -10.30
N PRO A 153 -9.94 1.61 -11.45
CA PRO A 153 -10.68 0.67 -12.30
C PRO A 153 -9.73 -0.34 -12.96
N ALA A 154 -10.21 -1.56 -13.23
CA ALA A 154 -9.48 -2.49 -14.10
C ALA A 154 -9.26 -1.92 -15.50
N GLY A 155 -8.18 -2.36 -16.15
CA GLY A 155 -7.80 -1.93 -17.49
C GLY A 155 -6.32 -2.05 -17.79
N THR A 156 -5.95 -1.66 -19.01
CA THR A 156 -4.56 -1.53 -19.43
C THR A 156 -4.16 -0.06 -19.39
N TYR A 157 -3.01 0.24 -18.80
CA TYR A 157 -2.59 1.59 -18.48
C TYR A 157 -1.14 1.83 -18.86
N LYS A 158 -0.85 2.98 -19.47
CA LYS A 158 0.49 3.53 -19.60
C LYS A 158 0.80 4.43 -18.40
N LEU A 159 1.94 4.21 -17.76
CA LEU A 159 2.32 4.94 -16.56
C LEU A 159 2.89 6.32 -16.90
N SER A 160 2.57 7.31 -16.07
CA SER A 160 3.25 8.61 -16.01
C SER A 160 3.31 9.10 -14.56
N THR A 161 4.08 10.15 -14.26
CA THR A 161 4.13 10.74 -12.92
C THR A 161 4.30 12.24 -12.99
N ASN A 162 3.93 12.94 -11.90
CA ASN A 162 4.27 14.34 -11.70
C ASN A 162 5.68 14.53 -11.09
N VAL A 163 6.32 13.46 -10.63
CA VAL A 163 7.69 13.48 -10.08
C VAL A 163 8.71 13.63 -11.20
N LYS A 164 9.70 14.51 -11.02
CA LYS A 164 10.84 14.65 -11.93
C LYS A 164 11.98 13.74 -11.46
N PHE A 165 12.23 12.66 -12.20
CA PHE A 165 13.39 11.81 -11.93
C PHE A 165 14.69 12.51 -12.29
N ASN A 166 15.73 12.26 -11.51
CA ASN A 166 17.08 12.63 -11.89
C ASN A 166 17.64 11.56 -12.85
N PRO A 167 18.06 11.92 -14.07
CA PRO A 167 18.61 10.97 -15.03
C PRO A 167 19.90 10.30 -14.56
N GLU A 168 20.63 10.87 -13.60
CA GLU A 168 21.85 10.26 -13.04
C GLU A 168 21.58 9.09 -12.09
N PHE A 169 20.34 8.97 -11.58
CA PHE A 169 19.91 7.90 -10.68
C PHE A 169 18.90 6.97 -11.35
N GLU A 170 19.37 6.17 -12.30
CA GLU A 170 18.54 5.30 -13.15
C GLU A 170 17.74 4.22 -12.38
N ASN A 171 18.09 3.95 -11.12
CA ASN A 171 17.43 2.98 -10.25
C ASN A 171 16.37 3.60 -9.32
N LEU A 172 16.25 4.94 -9.28
CA LEU A 172 15.32 5.63 -8.38
C LEU A 172 14.07 6.12 -9.12
N GLY A 173 12.92 5.84 -8.52
CA GLY A 173 11.61 6.19 -9.08
C GLY A 173 10.52 5.34 -8.43
N TRP A 174 9.46 5.06 -9.18
CA TRP A 174 8.37 4.22 -8.71
C TRP A 174 8.68 2.74 -8.88
N SER A 175 8.46 1.97 -7.83
CA SER A 175 8.26 0.53 -7.88
C SER A 175 6.76 0.26 -7.87
N VAL A 176 6.30 -0.65 -8.73
CA VAL A 176 4.91 -1.07 -8.86
C VAL A 176 4.85 -2.59 -8.80
N ASP A 177 4.28 -3.14 -7.74
CA ASP A 177 4.03 -4.57 -7.60
C ASP A 177 2.55 -4.85 -7.78
N ILE A 178 2.21 -5.78 -8.66
CA ILE A 178 0.84 -6.18 -8.97
C ILE A 178 0.67 -7.65 -8.56
N LEU A 179 -0.22 -7.89 -7.60
CA LEU A 179 -0.55 -9.22 -7.09
C LEU A 179 -1.95 -9.61 -7.55
N GLY A 180 -2.03 -10.64 -8.40
CA GLY A 180 -3.28 -11.26 -8.82
C GLY A 180 -3.65 -12.51 -8.01
N LYS A 181 -4.90 -12.96 -8.12
CA LYS A 181 -5.49 -14.07 -7.34
C LYS A 181 -4.66 -15.36 -7.31
N ASN A 182 -4.05 -15.71 -8.45
CA ASN A 182 -3.28 -16.94 -8.65
C ASN A 182 -2.03 -16.70 -9.52
N GLU A 183 -1.60 -15.45 -9.63
CA GLU A 183 -0.46 -15.09 -10.48
C GLU A 183 0.77 -14.85 -9.62
N GLU A 184 1.94 -15.11 -10.17
CA GLU A 184 3.19 -14.58 -9.62
C GLU A 184 3.09 -13.05 -9.59
N THR A 185 3.64 -12.43 -8.52
CA THR A 185 3.72 -10.98 -8.42
C THR A 185 4.47 -10.41 -9.61
N LYS A 186 3.85 -9.46 -10.33
CA LYS A 186 4.50 -8.70 -11.39
C LYS A 186 5.05 -7.41 -10.82
N SER A 187 6.37 -7.27 -10.83
CA SER A 187 7.07 -6.04 -10.44
C SER A 187 7.49 -5.24 -11.67
N GLN A 188 7.27 -3.93 -11.62
CA GLN A 188 7.65 -2.98 -12.66
C GLN A 188 8.32 -1.77 -12.03
N SER A 189 9.40 -1.30 -12.67
CA SER A 189 10.07 -0.05 -12.30
C SER A 189 9.68 1.05 -13.29
N TYR A 190 9.27 2.21 -12.77
CA TYR A 190 9.02 3.41 -13.57
C TYR A 190 9.92 4.55 -13.09
N ASN A 191 10.99 4.81 -13.84
CA ASN A 191 12.06 5.75 -13.50
C ASN A 191 12.62 6.44 -14.75
N SER A 192 13.75 7.15 -14.64
CA SER A 192 14.37 7.87 -15.75
C SER A 192 14.82 6.97 -16.91
N SER A 193 15.27 5.74 -16.63
CA SER A 193 15.71 4.76 -17.63
C SER A 193 14.57 3.88 -18.16
N THR A 194 13.53 3.65 -17.34
CA THR A 194 12.35 2.83 -17.69
C THR A 194 11.06 3.67 -17.61
N ASN A 195 10.90 4.61 -18.52
CA ASN A 195 9.76 5.55 -18.54
C ASN A 195 8.65 5.22 -19.58
N ASP A 196 8.78 4.10 -20.30
CA ASP A 196 7.74 3.57 -21.20
C ASP A 196 7.19 2.24 -20.66
N VAL A 197 6.34 2.35 -19.64
CA VAL A 197 5.80 1.18 -18.93
C VAL A 197 4.30 1.10 -19.14
N VAL A 198 3.84 -0.09 -19.56
CA VAL A 198 2.43 -0.43 -19.67
C VAL A 198 2.11 -1.59 -18.72
N VAL A 199 1.04 -1.43 -17.94
CA VAL A 199 0.56 -2.45 -16.99
C VAL A 199 -0.88 -2.83 -17.31
N LYS A 200 -1.23 -4.09 -17.04
CA LYS A 200 -2.63 -4.57 -17.07
C LYS A 200 -3.06 -4.88 -15.66
N LEU A 201 -4.22 -4.33 -15.29
CA LEU A 201 -4.85 -4.46 -13.98
C LEU A 201 -6.19 -5.17 -14.14
N ASN A 202 -6.40 -6.26 -13.39
CA ASN A 202 -7.67 -6.99 -13.36
C ASN A 202 -8.40 -6.71 -12.04
N ASP A 203 -9.73 -6.81 -12.06
CA ASP A 203 -10.53 -6.59 -10.84
C ASP A 203 -10.10 -7.54 -9.72
N GLY A 204 -9.88 -6.97 -8.54
CA GLY A 204 -9.42 -7.67 -7.35
C GLY A 204 -7.91 -7.88 -7.24
N ASP A 205 -7.12 -7.45 -8.23
CA ASP A 205 -5.67 -7.35 -8.06
C ASP A 205 -5.36 -6.34 -6.94
N ILE A 206 -4.23 -6.53 -6.26
CA ILE A 206 -3.65 -5.51 -5.39
C ILE A 206 -2.43 -4.91 -6.05
N ILE A 207 -2.34 -3.58 -5.99
CA ILE A 207 -1.20 -2.81 -6.46
C ILE A 207 -0.50 -2.22 -5.25
N SER A 208 0.78 -2.49 -5.09
CA SER A 208 1.67 -1.75 -4.20
C SER A 208 2.50 -0.78 -5.03
N THR A 209 2.45 0.50 -4.67
CA THR A 209 3.28 1.54 -5.30
C THR A 209 4.18 2.18 -4.27
N ASN A 210 5.46 2.31 -4.59
CA ASN A 210 6.47 2.91 -3.72
C ASN A 210 7.33 3.90 -4.51
N ASN A 211 7.47 5.15 -4.06
CA ASN A 211 8.36 6.11 -4.70
C ASN A 211 9.67 6.24 -3.92
N ASN A 212 10.73 5.60 -4.43
CA ASN A 212 12.07 5.66 -3.84
C ASN A 212 12.82 6.97 -4.16
N TYR A 213 12.15 7.93 -4.81
CA TYR A 213 12.69 9.25 -5.15
C TYR A 213 11.85 10.41 -4.57
N SER A 214 11.19 10.15 -3.44
CA SER A 214 10.26 11.09 -2.80
C SER A 214 10.91 12.39 -2.31
N GLY A 215 10.19 13.50 -2.45
CA GLY A 215 10.54 14.82 -1.88
C GLY A 215 11.63 15.56 -2.64
N GLN A 216 12.07 15.06 -3.79
CA GLN A 216 13.16 15.64 -4.60
C GLN A 216 12.68 16.59 -5.70
N THR A 217 11.39 16.57 -6.04
CA THR A 217 10.86 17.40 -7.14
C THR A 217 10.47 18.80 -6.62
N PRO A 218 11.09 19.88 -7.13
CA PRO A 218 10.75 21.24 -6.69
C PRO A 218 9.26 21.55 -6.87
N GLY A 219 8.65 22.10 -5.81
CA GLY A 219 7.23 22.48 -5.80
C GLY A 219 6.24 21.32 -5.65
N ILE A 220 6.71 20.07 -5.58
CA ILE A 220 5.87 18.91 -5.30
C ILE A 220 6.28 18.33 -3.95
N LYS A 221 5.33 18.28 -3.02
CA LYS A 221 5.52 17.67 -1.72
C LYS A 221 5.32 16.16 -1.82
N PRO A 222 5.96 15.35 -0.95
CA PRO A 222 5.74 13.91 -0.91
C PRO A 222 4.27 13.47 -0.94
N ASP A 223 3.37 14.16 -0.21
CA ASP A 223 1.93 13.85 -0.23
C ASP A 223 1.25 14.07 -1.60
N ASP A 224 1.80 14.98 -2.40
CA ASP A 224 1.29 15.38 -3.71
C ASP A 224 1.90 14.55 -4.85
N GLU A 225 2.88 13.69 -4.56
CA GLU A 225 3.45 12.78 -5.55
C GLU A 225 2.41 11.75 -5.99
N LYS A 226 2.29 11.57 -7.30
CA LYS A 226 1.34 10.64 -7.91
C LYS A 226 1.96 9.85 -9.06
N LEU A 227 1.73 8.55 -9.05
CA LEU A 227 1.79 7.70 -10.23
C LEU A 227 0.42 7.73 -10.91
N THR A 228 0.40 8.12 -12.18
CA THR A 228 -0.81 8.24 -13.01
C THR A 228 -0.90 7.06 -13.97
N PHE A 229 -2.07 6.43 -13.99
CA PHE A 229 -2.42 5.29 -14.83
C PHE A 229 -3.27 5.80 -15.99
N ASN A 230 -2.64 6.03 -17.14
CA ASN A 230 -3.32 6.55 -18.32
C ASN A 230 -3.90 5.41 -19.14
N LYS A 231 -5.23 5.33 -19.21
CA LYS A 231 -5.90 4.19 -19.87
C LYS A 231 -5.49 4.13 -21.34
N VAL A 232 -4.98 2.98 -21.76
CA VAL A 232 -4.69 2.67 -23.16
C VAL A 232 -6.02 2.26 -23.81
N LYS A 233 -6.30 2.83 -24.98
CA LYS A 233 -7.48 2.49 -25.79
C LYS A 233 -7.21 1.24 -26.62
#